data_AF-X1N6R8-F1
#
_entry.id   AF-X1N6R8-F1
#
_cell.length_a   1.000
_cell.length_b   1.000
_cell.length_c   1.000
_cell.angle_alpha   90.00
_cell.angle_beta   90.00
_cell.angle_gamma   90.00
#
_symmetry.space_group_name_H-M   'P 1'
#
loop_
_entity.id
_entity.type
_entity.pdbx_description
1 polymer ?
#
loop_
_entity_poly.entity_id
_entity_poly.type
_entity_poly.pdbx_seq_one_letter_code
_entity_poly.pdbx_strand_id
1 'polypeptide(L)'
;NVVIQFFDGNPEWNGILIGEDTIPEIPPLSSANGQFSWNTENLAGYHDIYIVVDPYDSIAENNENNNVSYAEISIRLAPEFSPKNLSALALDTATVLIIWQPPDSEVLGYKVYRNDALINIPFNIATEGSASASEYYGSNIPQNAIDGDNYTRWLSDYYPDTLWFCDSFSQPITFDRISIRWYIAPEYCYLQIWKNMDWQTIWADSIKSANYPVTIHSFYDLVTTDRVRIYIPGTEQTLIGIFELDIYSTNLITDTTFTDTFLGAGNYHYYATGIDSPLAESPPSNYDSILKGDFIPPSPPQNLKPIS
;
A
#
# COMPACT_ATOMS: atom_id res chain seq x y z
N ASN A 1 -21.85 22.19 -26.31
CA ASN A 1 -20.53 21.62 -26.00
C ASN A 1 -20.48 21.31 -24.53
N VAL A 2 -20.05 20.09 -24.20
CA VAL A 2 -19.75 19.63 -22.85
C VAL A 2 -18.24 19.71 -22.68
N VAL A 3 -17.75 20.53 -21.75
CA VAL A 3 -16.33 20.59 -21.41
C VAL A 3 -16.01 19.47 -20.43
N ILE A 4 -14.87 18.82 -20.60
CA ILE A 4 -14.36 17.80 -19.69
C ILE A 4 -12.94 18.17 -19.33
N GLN A 5 -12.64 18.20 -18.04
CA GLN A 5 -11.29 18.46 -17.52
C GLN A 5 -10.74 17.23 -16.81
N PHE A 6 -9.45 16.99 -17.02
CA PHE A 6 -8.71 15.89 -16.44
C PHE A 6 -7.70 16.46 -15.44
N PHE A 7 -7.68 15.94 -14.22
CA PHE A 7 -6.78 16.38 -13.15
C PHE A 7 -5.96 15.22 -12.61
N ASP A 8 -4.70 15.49 -12.27
CA ASP A 8 -3.89 14.65 -11.40
C ASP A 8 -4.08 15.11 -9.95
N GLY A 9 -4.78 14.31 -9.15
CA GLY A 9 -5.28 14.65 -7.82
C GLY A 9 -6.67 15.31 -7.81
N ASN A 10 -7.30 15.35 -6.63
CA ASN A 10 -8.65 15.87 -6.47
C ASN A 10 -8.69 17.39 -6.77
N PRO A 11 -9.49 17.86 -7.74
CA PRO A 11 -9.57 19.28 -8.10
C PRO A 11 -10.05 20.19 -6.96
N GLU A 12 -10.88 19.69 -6.02
CA GLU A 12 -11.30 20.46 -4.85
C GLU A 12 -10.14 20.72 -3.88
N TRP A 13 -9.11 19.87 -3.91
CA TRP A 13 -7.96 19.87 -3.01
C TRP A 13 -6.65 20.18 -3.75
N ASN A 14 -6.67 21.16 -4.65
CA ASN A 14 -5.52 21.62 -5.45
C ASN A 14 -4.97 20.60 -6.47
N GLY A 15 -5.82 19.72 -7.01
CA GLY A 15 -5.47 18.85 -8.14
C GLY A 15 -4.95 19.65 -9.34
N ILE A 16 -4.00 19.08 -10.07
CA ILE A 16 -3.33 19.73 -11.20
C ILE A 16 -4.08 19.42 -12.48
N LEU A 17 -4.54 20.44 -13.22
CA LEU A 17 -5.15 20.24 -14.54
C LEU A 17 -4.09 19.70 -15.52
N ILE A 18 -4.31 18.48 -16.02
CA ILE A 18 -3.40 17.77 -16.94
C ILE A 18 -3.94 17.71 -18.37
N GLY A 19 -5.22 17.99 -18.57
CA GLY A 19 -5.84 18.02 -19.90
C GLY A 19 -7.25 18.55 -19.90
N GLU A 20 -7.73 18.91 -21.08
CA GLU A 20 -9.11 19.32 -21.33
C GLU A 20 -9.54 18.75 -22.68
N ASP A 21 -10.81 18.34 -22.76
CA ASP A 21 -11.47 17.95 -23.99
C ASP A 21 -12.84 18.65 -24.08
N THR A 22 -13.35 18.82 -25.29
CA THR A 22 -14.66 19.43 -25.53
C THR A 22 -15.48 18.54 -26.46
N ILE A 23 -16.56 17.99 -25.93
CA ILE A 23 -17.51 17.18 -26.68
C ILE A 23 -18.60 18.11 -27.26
N PRO A 24 -18.85 18.12 -28.57
CA PRO A 24 -19.83 19.04 -29.16
C PRO A 24 -21.24 18.91 -28.56
N GLU A 25 -21.73 17.67 -28.43
CA GLU A 25 -23.05 17.34 -27.91
C GLU A 25 -23.07 15.91 -27.35
N ILE A 26 -23.78 15.71 -26.25
CA ILE A 26 -24.13 14.39 -25.71
C ILE A 26 -25.67 14.30 -25.69
N PRO A 27 -26.30 13.55 -26.61
CA PRO A 27 -27.75 13.43 -26.63
C PRO A 27 -28.31 12.78 -25.34
N PRO A 28 -29.57 13.05 -24.97
CA PRO A 28 -30.21 12.39 -23.84
C PRO A 28 -30.16 10.86 -23.95
N LEU A 29 -29.85 10.18 -22.84
CA LEU A 29 -29.70 8.72 -22.76
C LEU A 29 -28.56 8.13 -23.61
N SER A 30 -27.60 8.95 -24.04
CA SER A 30 -26.39 8.52 -24.77
C SER A 30 -25.13 8.66 -23.92
N SER A 31 -24.02 8.09 -24.39
CA SER A 31 -22.68 8.34 -23.88
C SER A 31 -21.76 8.89 -24.98
N ALA A 32 -20.65 9.50 -24.57
CA ALA A 32 -19.58 9.95 -25.45
C ALA A 32 -18.23 9.70 -24.75
N ASN A 33 -17.14 9.64 -25.53
CA ASN A 33 -15.79 9.47 -24.99
C ASN A 33 -15.05 10.80 -25.02
N GLY A 34 -14.51 11.21 -23.87
CA GLY A 34 -13.50 12.24 -23.77
C GLY A 34 -12.10 11.62 -23.78
N GLN A 35 -11.12 12.31 -24.36
CA GLN A 35 -9.74 11.84 -24.41
C GLN A 35 -8.73 12.98 -24.33
N PHE A 36 -7.56 12.71 -23.74
CA PHE A 36 -6.43 13.63 -23.77
C PHE A 36 -5.11 12.84 -23.89
N SER A 37 -4.03 13.52 -24.29
CA SER A 37 -2.68 12.95 -24.31
C SER A 37 -1.88 13.51 -23.14
N TRP A 38 -1.36 12.62 -22.29
CA TRP A 38 -0.58 12.99 -21.11
C TRP A 38 0.89 12.61 -21.28
N ASN A 39 1.79 13.57 -21.08
CA ASN A 39 3.22 13.25 -20.99
C ASN A 39 3.53 12.75 -19.59
N THR A 40 3.86 11.46 -19.47
CA THR A 40 4.16 10.79 -18.19
C THR A 40 5.65 10.74 -17.87
N GLU A 41 6.48 11.49 -18.61
CA GLU A 41 7.92 11.56 -18.34
C GLU A 41 8.17 12.11 -16.93
N ASN A 42 8.96 11.38 -16.13
CA ASN A 42 9.25 11.70 -14.73
C ASN A 42 8.01 11.72 -13.80
N LEU A 43 6.91 11.07 -14.20
CA LEU A 43 5.70 10.90 -13.39
C LEU A 43 5.54 9.44 -12.97
N ALA A 44 6.62 8.75 -12.63
CA ALA A 44 6.52 7.39 -12.10
C ALA A 44 5.84 7.42 -10.72
N GLY A 45 5.02 6.42 -10.41
CA GLY A 45 4.28 6.33 -9.16
C GLY A 45 2.78 6.15 -9.35
N TYR A 46 2.03 6.30 -8.26
CA TYR A 46 0.58 6.25 -8.25
C TYR A 46 -0.01 7.65 -8.46
N HIS A 47 -1.06 7.72 -9.27
CA HIS A 47 -1.77 8.95 -9.61
C HIS A 47 -3.28 8.71 -9.58
N ASP A 48 -4.00 9.57 -8.86
CA ASP A 48 -5.47 9.62 -8.92
C ASP A 48 -5.89 10.56 -10.04
N ILE A 49 -6.38 10.01 -11.14
CA ILE A 49 -6.84 10.80 -12.28
C ILE A 49 -8.32 11.13 -12.11
N TYR A 50 -8.62 12.39 -11.83
CA TYR A 50 -9.97 12.93 -11.73
C TYR A 50 -10.46 13.42 -13.08
N ILE A 51 -11.74 13.19 -13.34
CA ILE A 51 -12.47 13.67 -14.51
C ILE A 51 -13.63 14.52 -14.00
N VAL A 52 -13.68 15.78 -14.44
CA VAL A 52 -14.76 16.73 -14.14
C VAL A 52 -15.49 17.05 -15.43
N VAL A 53 -16.78 16.73 -15.46
CA VAL A 53 -17.68 17.05 -16.57
C VAL A 53 -18.39 18.37 -16.27
N ASP A 54 -18.54 19.22 -17.28
CA ASP A 54 -19.12 20.56 -17.15
C ASP A 54 -18.58 21.38 -15.95
N PRO A 55 -17.25 21.57 -15.87
CA PRO A 55 -16.62 22.25 -14.73
C PRO A 55 -17.06 23.71 -14.54
N TYR A 56 -17.74 24.28 -15.53
CA TYR A 56 -18.22 25.65 -15.52
C TYR A 56 -19.73 25.77 -15.26
N ASP A 57 -20.41 24.66 -14.92
CA ASP A 57 -21.84 24.62 -14.62
C ASP A 57 -22.66 25.32 -15.73
N SER A 58 -22.30 25.03 -16.98
CA SER A 58 -22.85 25.70 -18.17
C SER A 58 -24.07 24.98 -18.75
N ILE A 59 -24.31 23.74 -18.33
CA ILE A 59 -25.41 22.87 -18.77
C ILE A 59 -26.25 22.54 -17.54
N ALA A 60 -27.51 23.00 -17.51
CA ALA A 60 -28.39 22.71 -16.39
C ALA A 60 -28.76 21.21 -16.35
N GLU A 61 -28.42 20.54 -15.25
CA GLU A 61 -28.72 19.15 -14.98
C GLU A 61 -29.72 19.02 -13.81
N ASN A 62 -30.27 17.81 -13.60
CA ASN A 62 -31.13 17.57 -12.43
C ASN A 62 -30.31 17.36 -11.15
N ASN A 63 -29.01 17.08 -11.28
CA ASN A 63 -28.13 16.79 -10.17
C ASN A 63 -26.70 17.25 -10.50
N GLU A 64 -26.34 18.43 -10.02
CA GLU A 64 -25.01 19.03 -10.26
C GLU A 64 -23.88 18.38 -9.42
N ASN A 65 -24.22 17.43 -8.54
CA ASN A 65 -23.26 16.83 -7.61
C ASN A 65 -22.69 15.48 -8.10
N ASN A 66 -22.97 15.06 -9.35
CA ASN A 66 -22.49 13.78 -9.89
C ASN A 66 -21.52 13.92 -11.08
N ASN A 67 -20.84 15.07 -11.17
CA ASN A 67 -20.03 15.42 -12.33
C ASN A 67 -18.53 15.12 -12.18
N VAL A 68 -18.16 14.47 -11.07
CA VAL A 68 -16.78 14.11 -10.74
C VAL A 68 -16.65 12.60 -10.59
N SER A 69 -15.66 12.03 -11.24
CA SER A 69 -15.23 10.63 -11.08
C SER A 69 -13.71 10.57 -11.08
N TYR A 70 -13.12 9.52 -10.52
CA TYR A 70 -11.67 9.32 -10.57
C TYR A 70 -11.28 7.85 -10.78
N ALA A 71 -10.04 7.63 -11.18
CA ALA A 71 -9.41 6.32 -11.24
C ALA A 71 -7.93 6.42 -10.83
N GLU A 72 -7.45 5.46 -10.03
CA GLU A 72 -6.04 5.34 -9.72
C GLU A 72 -5.31 4.62 -10.86
N ILE A 73 -4.16 5.16 -11.27
CA ILE A 73 -3.25 4.53 -12.22
C ILE A 73 -1.84 4.50 -11.65
N SER A 74 -1.04 3.52 -12.08
CA SER A 74 0.38 3.45 -11.76
C SER A 74 1.24 3.58 -13.01
N ILE A 75 2.21 4.49 -12.95
CA ILE A 75 3.22 4.69 -13.98
C ILE A 75 4.49 4.01 -13.48
N ARG A 76 5.04 3.11 -14.30
CA ARG A 76 6.26 2.37 -13.97
C ARG A 76 7.50 3.24 -14.06
N LEU A 77 8.52 2.84 -13.32
CA LEU A 77 9.88 3.33 -13.55
C LEU A 77 10.38 2.91 -14.94
N ALA A 78 11.44 3.56 -15.39
CA ALA A 78 12.09 3.22 -16.63
C ALA A 78 12.96 1.94 -16.48
N PRO A 79 13.32 1.25 -17.59
CA PRO A 79 14.01 -0.04 -17.54
C PRO A 79 15.35 -0.07 -16.79
N GLU A 80 16.04 1.06 -16.66
CA GLU A 80 17.30 1.21 -15.93
C GLU A 80 17.18 0.94 -14.42
N PHE A 81 15.95 0.99 -13.87
CA PHE A 81 15.64 0.60 -12.49
C PHE A 81 15.36 -0.90 -12.32
N SER A 82 15.41 -1.69 -13.40
CA SER A 82 15.12 -3.13 -13.35
C SER A 82 16.32 -3.93 -12.82
N PRO A 83 16.13 -4.87 -11.87
CA PRO A 83 17.18 -5.78 -11.45
C PRO A 83 17.67 -6.65 -12.61
N LYS A 84 18.92 -7.11 -12.54
CA LYS A 84 19.58 -7.81 -13.65
C LYS A 84 20.06 -9.19 -13.25
N ASN A 85 20.17 -10.08 -14.23
CA ASN A 85 20.80 -11.39 -14.06
C ASN A 85 20.27 -12.16 -12.85
N LEU A 86 18.94 -12.13 -12.64
CA LEU A 86 18.29 -12.90 -11.60
C LEU A 86 18.51 -14.39 -11.87
N SER A 87 18.89 -15.12 -10.83
CA SER A 87 19.07 -16.56 -10.85
C SER A 87 18.48 -17.22 -9.60
N ALA A 88 17.78 -18.33 -9.80
CA ALA A 88 17.21 -19.17 -8.77
C ALA A 88 18.07 -20.42 -8.58
N LEU A 89 18.57 -20.63 -7.36
CA LEU A 89 19.46 -21.73 -7.00
C LEU A 89 18.80 -22.62 -5.94
N ALA A 90 18.63 -23.91 -6.22
CA ALA A 90 18.13 -24.84 -5.21
C ALA A 90 19.21 -25.06 -4.15
N LEU A 91 18.89 -24.71 -2.89
CA LEU A 91 19.77 -25.00 -1.76
C LEU A 91 19.54 -26.41 -1.21
N ASP A 92 18.28 -26.85 -1.16
CA ASP A 92 17.88 -28.18 -0.69
C ASP A 92 16.59 -28.65 -1.40
N THR A 93 15.73 -29.46 -0.76
CA THR A 93 14.45 -29.93 -1.34
C THR A 93 13.27 -28.96 -1.16
N ALA A 94 13.36 -27.99 -0.24
CA ALA A 94 12.30 -27.05 0.13
C ALA A 94 12.72 -25.56 0.07
N THR A 95 13.99 -25.28 -0.25
CA THR A 95 14.57 -23.93 -0.24
C THR A 95 15.17 -23.53 -1.59
N VAL A 96 14.93 -22.30 -2.03
CA VAL A 96 15.54 -21.68 -3.20
C VAL A 96 16.18 -20.36 -2.78
N LEU A 97 17.45 -20.17 -3.14
CA LEU A 97 18.13 -18.87 -3.04
C LEU A 97 17.96 -18.13 -4.36
N ILE A 98 17.32 -16.98 -4.31
CA ILE A 98 17.20 -16.05 -5.44
C ILE A 98 18.28 -14.99 -5.29
N ILE A 99 19.08 -14.78 -6.34
CA ILE A 99 20.17 -13.81 -6.39
C ILE A 99 19.99 -12.96 -7.64
N TRP A 100 20.24 -11.66 -7.55
CA TRP A 100 20.27 -10.77 -8.72
C TRP A 100 21.44 -9.78 -8.60
N GLN A 101 21.66 -9.02 -9.67
CA GLN A 101 22.50 -7.85 -9.70
C GLN A 101 21.64 -6.59 -9.61
N PRO A 102 22.15 -5.52 -8.98
CA PRO A 102 21.41 -4.27 -8.89
C PRO A 102 21.18 -3.63 -10.27
N PRO A 103 20.19 -2.73 -10.40
CA PRO A 103 19.94 -1.91 -11.58
C PRO A 103 21.08 -0.94 -11.91
N ASP A 104 20.95 -0.22 -13.04
CA ASP A 104 21.87 0.89 -13.38
C ASP A 104 21.57 2.14 -12.54
N SER A 105 20.30 2.33 -12.19
CA SER A 105 19.84 3.37 -11.29
C SER A 105 19.71 2.85 -9.86
N GLU A 106 19.84 3.73 -8.87
CA GLU A 106 19.57 3.41 -7.46
C GLU A 106 18.07 3.12 -7.25
N VAL A 107 17.76 2.25 -6.29
CA VAL A 107 16.40 1.89 -5.90
C VAL A 107 16.31 1.85 -4.38
N LEU A 108 15.12 2.13 -3.83
CA LEU A 108 14.82 1.99 -2.40
C LEU A 108 14.85 0.53 -1.95
N GLY A 109 14.54 -0.41 -2.85
CA GLY A 109 14.61 -1.84 -2.60
C GLY A 109 13.91 -2.65 -3.69
N TYR A 110 13.66 -3.92 -3.38
CA TYR A 110 13.14 -4.89 -4.35
C TYR A 110 11.85 -5.55 -3.87
N LYS A 111 10.98 -5.85 -4.82
CA LYS A 111 9.93 -6.85 -4.69
C LYS A 111 10.35 -8.11 -5.44
N VAL A 112 10.10 -9.26 -4.84
CA VAL A 112 10.42 -10.58 -5.41
C VAL A 112 9.12 -11.32 -5.64
N TYR A 113 9.00 -11.92 -6.82
CA TYR A 113 7.80 -12.62 -7.25
C TYR A 113 8.10 -14.08 -7.53
N ARG A 114 7.14 -14.94 -7.17
CA ARG A 114 7.11 -16.37 -7.49
C ARG A 114 5.78 -16.70 -8.13
N ASN A 115 5.80 -17.22 -9.35
CA ASN A 115 4.60 -17.54 -10.12
C ASN A 115 3.60 -16.36 -10.11
N ASP A 116 4.12 -15.16 -10.39
CA ASP A 116 3.40 -13.88 -10.40
C ASP A 116 2.84 -13.41 -9.04
N ALA A 117 3.10 -14.13 -7.94
CA ALA A 117 2.73 -13.72 -6.59
C ALA A 117 3.92 -13.09 -5.86
N LEU A 118 3.71 -11.95 -5.21
CA LEU A 118 4.70 -11.30 -4.34
C LEU A 118 5.03 -12.22 -3.14
N ILE A 119 6.31 -12.44 -2.85
CA ILE A 119 6.74 -13.34 -1.75
C ILE A 119 7.37 -12.61 -0.56
N ASN A 120 7.93 -11.41 -0.73
CA ASN A 120 8.23 -10.51 0.38
C ASN A 120 6.98 -9.69 0.73
N ILE A 121 5.98 -10.37 1.28
CA ILE A 121 4.66 -9.79 1.55
C ILE A 121 4.74 -8.66 2.59
N PRO A 122 3.98 -7.57 2.43
CA PRO A 122 3.82 -6.56 3.46
C PRO A 122 3.30 -7.16 4.78
N PHE A 123 3.73 -6.62 5.91
CA PHE A 123 3.33 -7.11 7.23
C PHE A 123 3.00 -5.94 8.18
N ASN A 124 2.14 -6.21 9.17
CA ASN A 124 1.83 -5.23 10.21
C ASN A 124 3.03 -5.11 11.18
N ILE A 125 3.62 -3.93 11.26
CA ILE A 125 4.73 -3.61 12.17
C ILE A 125 4.26 -2.95 13.47
N ALA A 126 3.00 -2.50 13.58
CA ALA A 126 2.47 -1.83 14.77
C ALA A 126 2.63 -2.68 16.04
N THR A 127 2.56 -4.01 15.92
CA THR A 127 2.74 -4.93 17.05
C THR A 127 4.14 -4.90 17.68
N GLU A 128 5.13 -4.32 17.00
CA GLU A 128 6.48 -4.11 17.54
C GLU A 128 6.62 -2.81 18.34
N GLY A 129 5.60 -1.97 18.30
CA GLY A 129 5.56 -0.68 18.95
C GLY A 129 5.12 -0.73 20.41
N SER A 130 5.15 0.43 21.06
CA SER A 130 4.65 0.67 22.40
C SER A 130 3.63 1.79 22.37
N ALA A 131 2.36 1.42 22.56
CA ALA A 131 1.27 2.38 22.48
C ALA A 131 1.10 3.18 23.76
N SER A 132 0.76 4.45 23.59
CA SER A 132 0.35 5.38 24.63
C SER A 132 -0.81 6.23 24.11
N ALA A 133 -1.59 6.82 25.02
CA ALA A 133 -2.68 7.70 24.64
C ALA A 133 -2.83 8.83 25.66
N SER A 134 -3.57 9.88 25.30
CA SER A 134 -3.94 10.97 26.19
C SER A 134 -4.65 10.48 27.46
N GLU A 135 -5.45 9.43 27.32
CA GLU A 135 -6.29 8.84 28.36
C GLU A 135 -6.73 7.43 27.97
N TYR A 136 -7.27 6.67 28.92
CA TYR A 136 -7.94 5.41 28.64
C TYR A 136 -8.90 4.98 29.78
N TYR A 137 -9.99 4.33 29.40
CA TYR A 137 -11.00 3.85 30.36
C TYR A 137 -10.79 2.38 30.77
N GLY A 138 -10.54 2.16 32.07
CA GLY A 138 -10.52 0.83 32.68
C GLY A 138 -9.43 -0.07 32.12
N SER A 139 -9.81 -1.27 31.63
CA SER A 139 -8.89 -2.25 31.04
C SER A 139 -8.63 -2.05 29.54
N ASN A 140 -9.19 -1.01 28.91
CA ASN A 140 -9.04 -0.73 27.48
C ASN A 140 -7.78 0.12 27.23
N ILE A 141 -6.62 -0.41 27.62
CA ILE A 141 -5.34 0.29 27.56
C ILE A 141 -4.90 0.51 26.09
N PRO A 142 -4.01 1.49 25.81
CA PRO A 142 -3.55 1.78 24.46
C PRO A 142 -2.93 0.57 23.74
N GLN A 143 -2.20 -0.28 24.46
CA GLN A 143 -1.54 -1.45 23.87
C GLN A 143 -2.51 -2.43 23.20
N ASN A 144 -3.77 -2.47 23.65
CA ASN A 144 -4.79 -3.33 23.04
C ASN A 144 -5.14 -2.94 21.60
N ALA A 145 -4.78 -1.73 21.15
CA ALA A 145 -5.04 -1.29 19.78
C ALA A 145 -3.91 -1.66 18.80
N ILE A 146 -2.85 -2.32 19.27
CA ILE A 146 -1.71 -2.76 18.45
C ILE A 146 -1.26 -4.17 18.85
N ASP A 147 -2.14 -5.00 19.41
CA ASP A 147 -1.80 -6.34 19.91
C ASP A 147 -2.13 -7.47 18.91
N GLY A 148 -2.75 -7.13 17.78
CA GLY A 148 -3.21 -8.07 16.76
C GLY A 148 -4.49 -8.82 17.13
N ASP A 149 -5.16 -8.48 18.23
CA ASP A 149 -6.41 -9.05 18.67
C ASP A 149 -7.59 -8.11 18.41
N ASN A 150 -8.30 -8.39 17.31
CA ASN A 150 -9.49 -7.64 16.89
C ASN A 150 -10.65 -7.60 17.91
N TYR A 151 -10.56 -8.26 19.07
CA TYR A 151 -11.55 -8.26 20.14
C TYR A 151 -11.18 -7.40 21.35
N THR A 152 -9.91 -7.00 21.50
CA THR A 152 -9.46 -6.02 22.49
C THR A 152 -9.45 -4.64 21.85
N ARG A 153 -9.42 -3.58 22.67
CA ARG A 153 -9.41 -2.20 22.14
C ARG A 153 -8.78 -1.23 23.11
N TRP A 154 -8.26 -0.14 22.56
CA TRP A 154 -8.13 1.11 23.30
C TRP A 154 -9.48 1.84 23.32
N LEU A 155 -9.80 2.50 24.43
CA LEU A 155 -11.01 3.30 24.59
C LEU A 155 -10.70 4.55 25.42
N SER A 156 -11.14 5.72 24.97
CA SER A 156 -11.06 6.98 25.71
C SER A 156 -11.85 6.93 27.02
N ASP A 157 -11.67 7.95 27.87
CA ASP A 157 -12.64 8.21 28.94
C ASP A 157 -13.95 8.76 28.35
N TYR A 158 -14.99 8.84 29.18
CA TYR A 158 -16.31 9.35 28.78
C TYR A 158 -16.29 10.85 28.54
N TYR A 159 -16.92 11.27 27.45
CA TYR A 159 -17.01 12.67 27.00
C TYR A 159 -15.62 13.31 26.84
N PRO A 160 -14.74 12.71 26.02
CA PRO A 160 -13.44 13.28 25.75
C PRO A 160 -13.57 14.60 24.99
N ASP A 161 -12.59 15.49 25.15
CA ASP A 161 -12.47 16.72 24.37
C ASP A 161 -11.46 16.51 23.23
N THR A 162 -10.17 16.66 23.55
CA THR A 162 -9.06 16.41 22.64
C THR A 162 -8.40 15.07 22.96
N LEU A 163 -8.13 14.24 21.95
CA LEU A 163 -7.48 12.94 22.12
C LEU A 163 -6.23 12.79 21.27
N TRP A 164 -5.30 11.97 21.75
CA TRP A 164 -4.26 11.39 20.92
C TRP A 164 -4.01 9.93 21.29
N PHE A 165 -3.72 9.13 20.28
CA PHE A 165 -3.18 7.78 20.40
C PHE A 165 -1.84 7.77 19.66
N CYS A 166 -0.79 7.25 20.28
CA CYS A 166 0.55 7.22 19.72
C CYS A 166 1.15 5.84 19.86
N ASP A 167 1.61 5.29 18.75
CA ASP A 167 2.49 4.14 18.72
C ASP A 167 3.94 4.61 18.55
N SER A 168 4.85 4.11 19.39
CA SER A 168 6.26 4.49 19.45
C SER A 168 7.16 3.28 19.26
N PHE A 169 8.17 3.43 18.41
CA PHE A 169 9.08 2.36 18.04
C PHE A 169 10.48 2.60 18.61
N SER A 170 11.18 1.51 18.92
CA SER A 170 12.55 1.59 19.45
C SER A 170 13.58 2.05 18.41
N GLN A 171 13.25 1.90 17.13
CA GLN A 171 14.01 2.35 15.95
C GLN A 171 13.02 2.91 14.92
N PRO A 172 13.45 3.80 14.00
CA PRO A 172 12.59 4.24 12.92
C PRO A 172 12.07 3.06 12.09
N ILE A 173 10.77 3.04 11.86
CA ILE A 173 10.10 2.13 10.93
C ILE A 173 9.86 2.84 9.60
N THR A 174 9.66 2.05 8.55
CA THR A 174 9.26 2.54 7.24
C THR A 174 7.99 1.82 6.80
N PHE A 175 6.98 2.57 6.36
CA PHE A 175 5.67 2.05 5.98
C PHE A 175 5.06 2.86 4.83
N ASP A 176 4.08 2.27 4.16
CA ASP A 176 3.37 2.88 3.03
C ASP A 176 1.85 2.76 3.16
N ARG A 177 1.34 2.11 4.21
CA ARG A 177 -0.10 1.99 4.44
C ARG A 177 -0.43 1.88 5.91
N ILE A 178 -1.55 2.46 6.29
CA ILE A 178 -2.19 2.23 7.60
C ILE A 178 -3.61 1.70 7.42
N SER A 179 -4.07 0.92 8.40
CA SER A 179 -5.46 0.53 8.57
C SER A 179 -5.87 0.76 10.01
N ILE A 180 -7.00 1.41 10.22
CA ILE A 180 -7.57 1.65 11.54
C ILE A 180 -8.93 0.98 11.59
N ARG A 181 -9.05 -0.04 12.43
CA ARG A 181 -10.34 -0.62 12.80
C ARG A 181 -10.85 0.10 14.04
N TRP A 182 -11.90 0.89 13.86
CA TRP A 182 -12.46 1.67 14.95
C TRP A 182 -13.45 0.85 15.78
N TYR A 183 -13.52 1.10 17.09
CA TYR A 183 -14.68 0.75 17.90
C TYR A 183 -15.78 1.80 17.67
N ILE A 184 -15.42 3.07 17.86
CA ILE A 184 -16.21 4.26 17.51
C ILE A 184 -15.23 5.23 16.85
N ALA A 185 -15.46 5.56 15.59
CA ALA A 185 -14.60 6.48 14.85
C ALA A 185 -14.91 7.94 15.20
N PRO A 186 -13.89 8.82 15.21
CA PRO A 186 -14.12 10.26 15.32
C PRO A 186 -14.76 10.79 14.03
N GLU A 187 -15.38 11.97 14.09
CA GLU A 187 -15.79 12.70 12.88
C GLU A 187 -14.59 13.18 12.05
N TYR A 188 -13.46 13.43 12.72
CA TYR A 188 -12.26 13.96 12.11
C TYR A 188 -11.01 13.53 12.88
N CYS A 189 -9.96 13.15 12.16
CA CYS A 189 -8.66 12.89 12.75
C CYS A 189 -7.51 13.26 11.82
N TYR A 190 -6.35 13.49 12.43
CA TYR A 190 -5.07 13.60 11.76
C TYR A 190 -4.23 12.37 12.04
N LEU A 191 -3.58 11.83 11.02
CA LEU A 191 -2.42 10.97 11.22
C LEU A 191 -1.15 11.79 11.07
N GLN A 192 -0.29 11.63 12.06
CA GLN A 192 0.91 12.40 12.22
C GLN A 192 2.10 11.50 12.48
N ILE A 193 3.26 11.97 12.06
CA ILE A 193 4.53 11.31 12.34
C ILE A 193 5.45 12.24 13.11
N TRP A 194 6.36 11.66 13.88
CA TRP A 194 7.43 12.43 14.49
C TRP A 194 8.58 12.57 13.49
N LYS A 195 8.88 13.81 13.08
CA LYS A 195 9.95 14.13 12.14
C LYS A 195 10.51 15.50 12.45
N ASN A 196 11.84 15.64 12.40
CA ASN A 196 12.53 16.92 12.67
C ASN A 196 12.17 17.55 14.03
N MET A 197 11.99 16.72 15.06
CA MET A 197 11.60 17.13 16.42
C MET A 197 10.21 17.77 16.53
N ASP A 198 9.33 17.53 15.57
CA ASP A 198 7.94 17.99 15.62
C ASP A 198 6.97 16.94 15.04
N TRP A 199 5.69 17.10 15.36
CA TRP A 199 4.61 16.33 14.77
C TRP A 199 4.21 16.91 13.42
N GLN A 200 4.31 16.10 12.38
CA GLN A 200 3.89 16.49 11.03
C GLN A 200 2.66 15.69 10.62
N THR A 201 1.59 16.38 10.23
CA THR A 201 0.40 15.74 9.64
C THR A 201 0.74 15.24 8.24
N ILE A 202 0.55 13.94 8.03
CA ILE A 202 0.79 13.27 6.75
C ILE A 202 -0.52 12.79 6.09
N TRP A 203 -1.60 12.71 6.87
CA TRP A 203 -2.93 12.43 6.36
C TRP A 203 -3.97 13.07 7.29
N ALA A 204 -5.05 13.56 6.70
CA ALA A 204 -6.18 14.15 7.41
C ALA A 204 -7.45 13.69 6.70
N ASP A 205 -8.44 13.23 7.47
CA ASP A 205 -9.68 12.74 6.87
C ASP A 205 -10.89 13.05 7.75
N SER A 206 -12.00 13.32 7.10
CA SER A 206 -13.32 13.34 7.70
C SER A 206 -13.90 11.94 7.62
N ILE A 207 -13.89 11.23 8.74
CA ILE A 207 -14.47 9.90 8.79
C ILE A 207 -15.96 10.08 9.08
N LYS A 208 -16.83 9.53 8.23
CA LYS A 208 -18.26 9.47 8.56
C LYS A 208 -18.41 8.73 9.88
N SER A 209 -18.80 9.46 10.94
CA SER A 209 -18.98 8.89 12.27
C SER A 209 -19.87 7.64 12.17
N ALA A 210 -19.29 6.51 12.56
CA ALA A 210 -19.91 5.20 12.47
C ALA A 210 -19.36 4.31 13.57
N ASN A 211 -20.15 3.31 13.95
CA ASN A 211 -19.68 2.21 14.77
C ASN A 211 -18.96 1.21 13.87
N TYR A 212 -17.78 0.78 14.29
CA TYR A 212 -17.02 -0.27 13.60
C TYR A 212 -16.57 -0.01 12.16
N PRO A 213 -16.33 1.24 11.70
CA PRO A 213 -15.75 1.44 10.38
C PRO A 213 -14.29 1.00 10.35
N VAL A 214 -13.81 0.70 9.15
CA VAL A 214 -12.39 0.52 8.85
C VAL A 214 -11.96 1.66 7.96
N THR A 215 -10.90 2.36 8.36
CA THR A 215 -10.25 3.37 7.54
C THR A 215 -8.94 2.81 7.02
N ILE A 216 -8.72 2.88 5.71
CA ILE A 216 -7.46 2.45 5.07
C ILE A 216 -6.91 3.66 4.34
N HIS A 217 -5.63 3.92 4.52
CA HIS A 217 -4.93 4.95 3.77
C HIS A 217 -3.58 4.40 3.30
N SER A 218 -3.35 4.51 2.00
CA SER A 218 -2.06 4.21 1.36
C SER A 218 -1.36 5.53 1.06
N PHE A 219 -0.06 5.56 1.31
CA PHE A 219 0.82 6.66 0.95
C PHE A 219 1.45 6.35 -0.41
N TYR A 220 1.60 7.38 -1.23
CA TYR A 220 2.28 7.25 -2.52
C TYR A 220 3.80 7.24 -2.40
N ASP A 221 4.36 7.46 -1.21
CA ASP A 221 5.79 7.27 -0.96
C ASP A 221 6.03 6.67 0.44
N LEU A 222 7.25 6.21 0.67
CA LEU A 222 7.65 5.66 1.96
C LEU A 222 7.63 6.74 3.06
N VAL A 223 6.98 6.38 4.16
CA VAL A 223 6.96 7.16 5.38
C VAL A 223 7.93 6.54 6.38
N THR A 224 8.94 7.30 6.82
CA THR A 224 9.89 6.87 7.85
C THR A 224 9.77 7.72 9.11
N THR A 225 9.58 7.07 10.25
CA THR A 225 9.46 7.72 11.58
C THR A 225 9.67 6.71 12.70
N ASP A 226 9.95 7.19 13.91
CA ASP A 226 9.94 6.38 15.13
C ASP A 226 8.61 6.47 15.89
N ARG A 227 7.66 7.31 15.45
CA ARG A 227 6.34 7.45 16.10
C ARG A 227 5.23 7.79 15.12
N VAL A 228 4.11 7.10 15.26
CA VAL A 228 2.87 7.37 14.52
C VAL A 228 1.80 7.79 15.53
N ARG A 229 1.15 8.93 15.29
CA ARG A 229 0.10 9.47 16.16
C ARG A 229 -1.18 9.69 15.39
N ILE A 230 -2.28 9.17 15.93
CA ILE A 230 -3.63 9.59 15.58
C ILE A 230 -4.00 10.71 16.54
N TYR A 231 -4.25 11.91 16.00
CA TYR A 231 -4.63 13.09 16.76
C TYR A 231 -6.05 13.51 16.42
N ILE A 232 -6.89 13.65 17.44
CA ILE A 232 -8.29 14.06 17.33
C ILE A 232 -8.38 15.41 18.05
N PRO A 233 -8.47 16.53 17.31
CA PRO A 233 -8.38 17.88 17.89
C PRO A 233 -9.60 18.26 18.74
N GLY A 234 -10.71 17.53 18.61
CA GLY A 234 -11.95 17.75 19.34
C GLY A 234 -13.00 16.71 18.93
N THR A 235 -13.89 16.34 19.83
CA THR A 235 -15.07 15.51 19.54
C THR A 235 -16.21 15.82 20.51
N GLU A 236 -17.46 15.70 20.06
CA GLU A 236 -18.65 15.75 20.92
C GLU A 236 -19.21 14.34 21.22
N GLN A 237 -18.52 13.30 20.75
CA GLN A 237 -18.96 11.91 20.90
C GLN A 237 -18.70 11.42 22.32
N THR A 238 -19.55 10.51 22.82
CA THR A 238 -19.44 9.99 24.19
C THR A 238 -18.12 9.26 24.45
N LEU A 239 -17.59 8.56 23.46
CA LEU A 239 -16.37 7.75 23.53
C LEU A 239 -15.76 7.66 22.14
N ILE A 240 -14.44 7.50 22.08
CA ILE A 240 -13.70 7.07 20.90
C ILE A 240 -12.92 5.81 21.25
N GLY A 241 -12.76 4.89 20.30
CA GLY A 241 -11.95 3.72 20.52
C GLY A 241 -11.43 3.09 19.25
N ILE A 242 -10.31 2.38 19.37
CA ILE A 242 -9.61 1.71 18.28
C ILE A 242 -9.50 0.24 18.67
N PHE A 243 -10.08 -0.64 17.87
CA PHE A 243 -9.84 -2.08 17.98
C PHE A 243 -8.42 -2.38 17.57
N GLU A 244 -8.01 -1.95 16.38
CA GLU A 244 -6.68 -2.24 15.85
C GLU A 244 -6.18 -1.09 14.97
N LEU A 245 -4.92 -0.73 15.16
CA LEU A 245 -4.10 0.05 14.25
C LEU A 245 -3.09 -0.91 13.62
N ASP A 246 -3.24 -1.16 12.33
CA ASP A 246 -2.22 -1.84 11.53
C ASP A 246 -1.38 -0.80 10.80
N ILE A 247 -0.06 -0.88 10.94
CA ILE A 247 0.91 -0.09 10.18
C ILE A 247 1.65 -1.08 9.27
N TYR A 248 1.51 -0.95 7.95
CA TYR A 248 2.06 -1.94 7.02
C TYR A 248 3.43 -1.51 6.52
N SER A 249 4.46 -2.27 6.90
CA SER A 249 5.74 -2.23 6.21
C SER A 249 5.57 -2.86 4.83
N THR A 250 6.07 -2.18 3.79
CA THR A 250 6.13 -2.72 2.42
C THR A 250 7.06 -3.93 2.30
N ASN A 251 7.90 -4.21 3.32
CA ASN A 251 8.83 -5.34 3.35
C ASN A 251 9.76 -5.41 2.14
N LEU A 252 10.26 -4.26 1.66
CA LEU A 252 11.21 -4.23 0.55
C LEU A 252 12.51 -4.93 0.94
N ILE A 253 13.04 -5.73 0.02
CA ILE A 253 14.36 -6.34 0.18
C ILE A 253 15.40 -5.29 -0.22
N THR A 254 16.34 -4.98 0.67
CA THR A 254 17.43 -4.02 0.38
C THR A 254 18.70 -4.71 -0.11
N ASP A 255 18.85 -6.01 0.19
CA ASP A 255 19.92 -6.85 -0.34
C ASP A 255 19.62 -7.30 -1.78
N THR A 256 20.60 -7.90 -2.45
CA THR A 256 20.43 -8.50 -3.78
C THR A 256 20.24 -10.02 -3.73
N THR A 257 19.75 -10.51 -2.59
CA THR A 257 19.42 -11.93 -2.39
C THR A 257 18.13 -12.08 -1.60
N PHE A 258 17.38 -13.15 -1.86
CA PHE A 258 16.19 -13.54 -1.10
C PHE A 258 16.13 -15.07 -0.98
N THR A 259 15.77 -15.59 0.19
CA THR A 259 15.64 -17.04 0.39
C THR A 259 14.16 -17.41 0.51
N ASP A 260 13.66 -18.15 -0.48
CA ASP A 260 12.32 -18.71 -0.47
C ASP A 260 12.33 -20.12 0.13
N THR A 261 11.45 -20.37 1.10
CA THR A 261 11.44 -21.57 1.93
C THR A 261 10.06 -22.23 1.92
N PHE A 262 9.94 -23.41 2.56
CA PHE A 262 8.69 -24.17 2.66
C PHE A 262 8.11 -24.58 1.29
N LEU A 263 8.96 -24.81 0.30
CA LEU A 263 8.56 -25.22 -1.04
C LEU A 263 8.24 -26.71 -1.10
N GLY A 264 7.15 -27.06 -1.79
CA GLY A 264 6.86 -28.41 -2.21
C GLY A 264 7.53 -28.76 -3.54
N ALA A 265 7.28 -29.98 -4.04
CA ALA A 265 7.63 -30.35 -5.41
C ALA A 265 6.85 -29.49 -6.40
N GLY A 266 7.52 -28.98 -7.43
CA GLY A 266 6.92 -28.07 -8.40
C GLY A 266 7.94 -27.31 -9.22
N ASN A 267 7.47 -26.70 -10.31
CA ASN A 267 8.24 -25.74 -11.07
C ASN A 267 7.92 -24.33 -10.54
N TYR A 268 8.96 -23.58 -10.21
CA TYR A 268 8.83 -22.23 -9.67
C TYR A 268 9.48 -21.23 -10.61
N HIS A 269 8.76 -20.17 -10.93
CA HIS A 269 9.20 -19.08 -11.80
C HIS A 269 9.43 -17.82 -10.95
N TYR A 270 10.63 -17.25 -11.03
CA TYR A 270 11.03 -16.09 -10.24
C TYR A 270 11.40 -14.91 -11.13
N TYR A 271 11.07 -13.71 -10.65
CA TYR A 271 11.60 -12.45 -11.13
C TYR A 271 11.57 -11.44 -9.97
N ALA A 272 12.29 -10.33 -10.12
CA ALA A 272 12.28 -9.22 -9.17
C ALA A 272 12.03 -7.91 -9.91
N THR A 273 11.51 -6.92 -9.18
CA THR A 273 11.38 -5.53 -9.63
C THR A 273 12.07 -4.61 -8.65
N GLY A 274 12.58 -3.49 -9.14
CA GLY A 274 13.09 -2.39 -8.32
C GLY A 274 11.96 -1.44 -7.97
N ILE A 275 12.02 -0.89 -6.76
CA ILE A 275 11.08 0.10 -6.24
C ILE A 275 11.84 1.37 -5.93
N ASP A 276 11.34 2.52 -6.38
CA ASP A 276 11.90 3.84 -6.08
C ASP A 276 10.80 4.86 -5.78
N SER A 277 11.15 6.00 -5.19
CA SER A 277 10.20 7.07 -4.86
C SER A 277 9.56 7.64 -6.13
N PRO A 278 8.24 7.90 -6.16
CA PRO A 278 7.23 7.67 -5.12
C PRO A 278 6.58 6.27 -5.25
N LEU A 279 7.20 5.27 -4.62
CA LEU A 279 6.81 3.84 -4.64
C LEU A 279 6.49 3.26 -6.03
N ALA A 280 7.13 3.80 -7.05
CA ALA A 280 7.00 3.36 -8.41
C ALA A 280 7.75 2.04 -8.61
N GLU A 281 7.19 1.16 -9.44
CA GLU A 281 7.75 -0.16 -9.69
C GLU A 281 8.38 -0.23 -11.09
N SER A 282 9.58 -0.79 -11.18
CA SER A 282 10.27 -1.02 -12.45
C SER A 282 9.62 -2.13 -13.27
N PRO A 283 9.97 -2.24 -14.56
CA PRO A 283 9.83 -3.49 -15.29
C PRO A 283 10.53 -4.66 -14.56
N PRO A 284 10.11 -5.91 -14.81
CA PRO A 284 10.74 -7.06 -14.19
C PRO A 284 12.17 -7.25 -14.68
N SER A 285 12.98 -7.91 -13.85
CA SER A 285 14.23 -8.55 -14.25
C SER A 285 13.99 -9.61 -15.33
N ASN A 286 15.05 -10.28 -15.77
CA ASN A 286 14.87 -11.58 -16.43
C ASN A 286 14.14 -12.55 -15.49
N TYR A 287 13.41 -13.48 -16.10
CA TYR A 287 12.78 -14.59 -15.41
C TYR A 287 13.79 -15.74 -15.28
N ASP A 288 13.79 -16.42 -14.14
CA ASP A 288 14.47 -17.71 -13.98
C ASP A 288 13.52 -18.76 -13.41
N SER A 289 13.72 -20.02 -13.76
CA SER A 289 12.82 -21.12 -13.38
C SER A 289 13.58 -22.28 -12.80
N ILE A 290 13.04 -22.88 -11.74
CA ILE A 290 13.66 -24.04 -11.09
C ILE A 290 12.64 -25.11 -10.75
N LEU A 291 12.98 -26.36 -11.08
CA LEU A 291 12.22 -27.53 -10.70
C LEU A 291 12.69 -28.03 -9.32
N LYS A 292 11.75 -28.18 -8.40
CA LYS A 292 11.96 -28.77 -7.08
C LYS A 292 11.28 -30.13 -7.02
N GLY A 293 11.96 -31.12 -6.42
CA GLY A 293 11.34 -32.39 -6.06
C GLY A 293 11.25 -33.44 -7.16
N ASP A 294 12.12 -33.42 -8.18
CA ASP A 294 12.25 -34.59 -9.05
C ASP A 294 13.03 -35.68 -8.28
N PHE A 295 12.30 -36.63 -7.70
CA PHE A 295 12.89 -37.85 -7.15
C PHE A 295 13.43 -38.65 -8.33
N ILE A 296 14.70 -38.47 -8.68
CA ILE A 296 15.36 -39.36 -9.65
C ILE A 296 15.28 -40.78 -9.05
N PRO A 297 14.51 -41.72 -9.62
CA PRO A 297 14.49 -43.08 -9.12
C PRO A 297 15.91 -43.65 -9.21
N PRO A 298 16.36 -44.46 -8.24
CA PRO A 298 17.66 -45.11 -8.35
C PRO A 298 17.72 -45.90 -9.67
N SER A 299 18.89 -45.97 -10.28
CA SER A 299 19.12 -46.77 -11.49
C SER A 299 18.52 -48.18 -11.30
N PRO A 300 17.84 -48.75 -12.31
CA PRO A 300 17.29 -50.10 -12.20
C PRO A 300 18.35 -51.09 -11.71
N PRO A 301 18.03 -52.02 -10.80
CA PRO A 301 19.00 -53.00 -10.33
C PRO A 301 19.57 -53.77 -11.53
N GLN A 302 20.89 -53.71 -11.67
CA GLN A 302 21.61 -54.53 -12.65
C GLN A 302 22.01 -55.86 -12.00
N ASN A 303 22.02 -56.94 -12.79
CA ASN A 303 22.37 -58.31 -12.37
C ASN A 303 21.32 -59.05 -11.53
N LEU A 304 20.03 -58.95 -11.87
CA LEU A 304 19.02 -59.87 -11.36
C LEU A 304 19.37 -61.31 -11.78
N LYS A 305 19.70 -62.17 -10.80
CA LYS A 305 19.88 -63.60 -11.02
C LYS A 305 18.58 -64.32 -10.66
N PRO A 306 18.01 -65.16 -11.55
CA PRO A 306 16.92 -66.03 -11.16
C PRO A 306 17.39 -67.00 -10.07
N ILE A 307 16.60 -67.13 -9.02
CA ILE A 307 16.78 -68.18 -8.02
C ILE A 307 16.27 -69.47 -8.66
N SER A 308 17.15 -70.45 -8.82
CA SER A 308 16.82 -71.82 -9.23
C SER A 308 16.36 -72.65 -8.03
#